data_AF-A0A963FCE2-F1
#
_entry.id   AF-A0A963FCE2-F1
#
_cell.length_a   1.000
_cell.length_b   1.000
_cell.length_c   1.000
_cell.angle_alpha   90.00
_cell.angle_beta   90.00
_cell.angle_gamma   90.00
#
_symmetry.space_group_name_H-M   'P 1'
#
loop_
_entity.id
_entity.type
_entity.pdbx_description
1 polymer ?
#
loop_
_entity_poly.entity_id
_entity_poly.type
_entity_poly.pdbx_seq_one_letter_code
_entity_poly.pdbx_strand_id
1 'polypeptide(L)' 'MKRRRSVTGQYRTTHKPETQTVIDWIFLLITGFIAYHALTHRNEDGENDVGHMLFGAIALLFFIRVLIVDIFKLI' A
#
# COMPACT_ATOMS: atom_id res chain seq x y z
N MET A 1 42.04 22.46 -17.66
CA MET A 1 41.56 22.63 -16.27
C MET A 1 40.03 22.47 -16.26
N LYS A 2 39.53 21.25 -16.01
CA LYS A 2 38.10 20.88 -16.14
C LYS A 2 37.45 21.01 -14.75
N ARG A 3 36.66 22.07 -14.54
CA ARG A 3 35.98 22.33 -13.25
C ARG A 3 35.10 21.14 -12.88
N ARG A 4 35.37 20.53 -11.72
CA ARG A 4 34.48 19.56 -11.09
C ARG A 4 33.18 20.29 -10.74
N ARG A 5 32.10 19.98 -11.47
CA ARG A 5 30.76 20.40 -11.06
C ARG A 5 30.32 19.50 -9.92
N SER A 6 30.06 20.15 -8.79
CA SER A 6 29.49 19.62 -7.56
C SER A 6 28.26 18.76 -7.85
N VAL A 7 28.34 17.47 -7.51
CA VAL A 7 27.24 16.49 -7.56
C VAL A 7 26.78 16.24 -6.12
N THR A 8 26.27 17.26 -5.43
CA THR A 8 25.92 17.12 -4.00
C THR A 8 24.78 18.05 -3.55
N GLY A 9 23.70 18.16 -4.33
CA GLY A 9 22.60 19.08 -3.96
C GLY A 9 21.18 18.71 -4.35
N GLN A 10 20.91 17.53 -4.95
CA GLN A 10 19.64 17.30 -5.64
C GLN A 10 18.84 16.07 -5.16
N TYR A 11 19.04 15.63 -3.91
CA TYR A 11 18.28 14.53 -3.29
C TYR A 11 17.37 15.01 -2.15
N ARG A 12 16.79 16.22 -2.23
CA ARG A 12 15.98 16.77 -1.12
C ARG A 12 14.64 17.38 -1.48
N THR A 13 14.04 16.97 -2.60
CA THR A 13 12.61 17.18 -2.84
C THR A 13 12.05 15.95 -3.55
N THR A 14 11.47 15.04 -2.78
CA THR A 14 10.70 13.89 -3.28
C THR A 14 9.39 14.41 -3.89
N HIS A 15 9.48 15.03 -5.06
CA HIS A 15 8.32 15.30 -5.89
C HIS A 15 7.92 13.95 -6.51
N LYS A 16 7.19 13.11 -5.75
CA LYS A 16 6.47 11.97 -6.31
C LYS A 16 5.63 12.56 -7.46
N PRO A 17 5.86 12.19 -8.73
CA PRO A 17 5.05 12.68 -9.84
C PRO A 17 3.58 12.40 -9.52
N GLU A 18 2.69 13.28 -9.98
CA GLU A 18 1.25 13.25 -9.69
C GLU A 18 0.56 11.92 -10.04
N THR A 19 1.18 11.09 -10.87
CA THR A 19 0.72 9.74 -11.20
C THR A 19 0.93 8.73 -10.06
N GLN A 20 1.98 8.90 -9.24
CA GLN A 20 2.26 7.96 -8.14
C GLN A 20 1.20 8.02 -7.05
N THR A 21 0.70 9.21 -6.71
CA THR A 21 -0.37 9.35 -5.70
C THR A 21 -1.66 8.66 -6.15
N VAL A 22 -2.02 8.77 -7.43
CA VAL A 22 -3.22 8.09 -7.97
C VAL A 22 -3.08 6.58 -7.88
N ILE A 23 -1.91 6.04 -8.22
CA ILE A 23 -1.63 4.59 -8.12
C ILE A 23 -1.70 4.13 -6.66
N ASP A 24 -1.11 4.88 -5.73
CA ASP A 24 -1.14 4.56 -4.29
C ASP A 24 -2.60 4.50 -3.76
N TRP A 25 -3.44 5.46 -4.16
CA TRP A 25 -4.87 5.48 -3.83
C TRP A 25 -5.65 4.29 -4.41
N ILE A 26 -5.39 3.93 -5.69
CA ILE A 26 -6.02 2.78 -6.34
C ILE A 26 -5.59 1.48 -5.64
N PHE A 27 -4.30 1.36 -5.33
CA PHE A 27 -3.76 0.19 -4.65
C PHE A 27 -4.37 0.01 -3.26
N LEU A 28 -4.52 1.11 -2.51
CA LEU A 28 -5.20 1.14 -1.23
C LEU A 28 -6.66 0.67 -1.35
N LEU A 29 -7.41 1.21 -2.31
CA LEU A 29 -8.81 0.85 -2.55
C LEU A 29 -8.97 -0.65 -2.88
N ILE A 30 -8.15 -1.16 -3.80
CA ILE A 30 -8.19 -2.57 -4.22
C ILE A 30 -7.83 -3.47 -3.03
N THR A 31 -6.77 -3.15 -2.30
CA THR A 31 -6.32 -3.97 -1.15
C THR A 31 -7.37 -3.99 -0.04
N GLY A 32 -8.00 -2.85 0.25
CA GLY A 32 -9.08 -2.76 1.23
C GLY A 32 -10.32 -3.56 0.82
N PHE A 33 -10.68 -3.52 -0.47
CA PHE A 33 -11.81 -4.30 -0.99
C PHE A 33 -11.55 -5.81 -0.92
N ILE A 34 -10.34 -6.25 -1.27
CA ILE A 34 -9.92 -7.65 -1.16
C ILE A 34 -9.92 -8.08 0.30
N ALA A 35 -9.37 -7.28 1.22
CA ALA A 35 -9.34 -7.60 2.65
C ALA A 35 -10.76 -7.71 3.24
N TYR A 36 -11.65 -6.77 2.91
CA TYR A 36 -13.04 -6.81 3.35
C TYR A 36 -13.78 -8.02 2.80
N HIS A 37 -13.63 -8.30 1.50
CA HIS A 37 -14.27 -9.44 0.87
C HIS A 37 -13.75 -10.76 1.45
N ALA A 38 -12.42 -10.93 1.56
CA ALA A 38 -11.80 -12.14 2.08
C ALA A 38 -12.13 -12.40 3.57
N LEU A 39 -12.30 -11.36 4.38
CA LEU A 39 -12.65 -11.50 5.80
C LEU A 39 -14.16 -11.71 6.04
N THR A 40 -15.00 -11.22 5.12
CA THR A 40 -16.46 -11.30 5.21
C THR A 40 -17.03 -12.49 4.43
N HIS A 41 -16.26 -13.09 3.52
CA HIS A 41 -16.69 -14.27 2.78
C HIS A 41 -16.89 -15.43 3.75
N ARG A 42 -18.10 -15.99 3.74
CA ARG A 42 -18.48 -17.13 4.56
C ARG A 42 -19.01 -18.20 3.64
N ASN A 43 -18.44 -19.39 3.72
CA ASN A 43 -18.81 -20.52 2.87
C ASN A 43 -20.23 -21.01 3.22
N GLU A 44 -20.85 -21.76 2.31
CA GLU A 44 -22.24 -22.24 2.41
C GLU A 44 -22.49 -23.11 3.66
N ASP A 45 -21.44 -23.74 4.21
CA ASP A 45 -21.49 -24.53 5.46
C ASP A 45 -21.31 -23.68 6.74
N GLY A 46 -21.13 -22.36 6.61
CA GLY A 46 -20.97 -21.43 7.75
C GLY A 46 -19.59 -21.46 8.42
N GLU A 47 -18.73 -22.40 8.04
CA GLU A 47 -17.33 -22.48 8.47
C GLU A 47 -16.45 -21.52 7.66
N ASN A 48 -15.58 -20.79 8.37
CA ASN A 48 -14.57 -19.98 7.71
C ASN A 48 -13.38 -20.88 7.41
N ASP A 49 -13.11 -21.09 6.12
CA ASP A 49 -11.90 -21.77 5.70
C ASP A 49 -10.70 -20.96 6.22
N VAL A 50 -9.89 -21.60 7.07
CA VAL A 50 -8.77 -20.96 7.78
C VAL A 50 -7.83 -20.27 6.78
N GLY A 51 -7.68 -20.83 5.58
CA GLY A 51 -6.90 -20.23 4.49
C GLY A 51 -7.44 -18.87 4.03
N HIS A 52 -8.76 -18.72 3.90
CA HIS A 52 -9.40 -17.45 3.50
C HIS A 52 -9.27 -16.38 4.59
N MET A 53 -9.45 -16.77 5.86
CA MET A 53 -9.22 -15.86 6.99
C MET A 53 -7.77 -15.40 7.09
N LEU A 54 -6.80 -16.32 6.93
CA LEU A 54 -5.38 -15.98 6.97
C LEU A 54 -4.99 -15.07 5.81
N PHE A 55 -5.49 -15.35 4.60
CA PHE A 55 -5.27 -14.50 3.43
C PHE A 55 -5.88 -13.10 3.63
N GLY A 56 -7.11 -13.03 4.14
CA GLY A 56 -7.77 -11.77 4.49
C GLY A 56 -7.04 -10.97 5.57
N ALA A 57 -6.52 -11.64 6.60
CA ALA A 57 -5.75 -11.01 7.67
C ALA A 57 -4.43 -10.40 7.17
N ILE A 58 -3.69 -11.11 6.31
CA ILE A 58 -2.44 -10.59 5.73
C ILE A 58 -2.75 -9.43 4.77
N ALA A 59 -3.83 -9.51 3.98
CA ALA A 59 -4.27 -8.42 3.13
C ALA A 59 -4.63 -7.16 3.95
N LEU A 60 -5.29 -7.33 5.09
CA LEU A 60 -5.62 -6.24 6.01
C LEU A 60 -4.35 -5.59 6.61
N LEU A 61 -3.35 -6.38 7.02
CA LEU A 61 -2.07 -5.86 7.49
C LEU A 61 -1.36 -5.02 6.42
N PHE A 62 -1.42 -5.48 5.16
CA PHE A 62 -0.87 -4.74 4.03
C PHE A 62 -1.64 -3.45 3.75
N PHE A 63 -2.98 -3.49 3.80
CA PHE A 63 -3.84 -2.32 3.67
C PHE A 63 -3.50 -1.25 4.73
N ILE A 64 -3.40 -1.65 6.01
CA ILE A 64 -3.05 -0.72 7.10
C ILE A 64 -1.66 -0.12 6.88
N ARG A 65 -0.68 -0.92 6.45
CA ARG A 65 0.66 -0.43 6.15
C ARG A 65 0.66 0.62 5.03
N VAL A 66 -0.04 0.35 3.92
CA VAL A 66 -0.19 1.30 2.81
C VAL A 66 -0.91 2.56 3.27
N LEU A 67 -1.97 2.43 4.06
CA LEU A 67 -2.70 3.58 4.60
C LEU A 67 -1.81 4.47 5.49
N ILE A 68 -0.98 3.88 6.35
CA ILE A 68 -0.09 4.64 7.25
C ILE A 68 1.05 5.30 6.46
N VAL A 69 1.66 4.59 5.50
CA VAL A 69 2.83 5.06 4.77
C VAL A 69 2.44 6.04 3.66
N ASP A 70 1.44 5.72 2.84
CA ASP A 70 1.09 6.53 1.66
C ASP A 70 0.09 7.64 1.97
N ILE A 71 -0.92 7.42 2.81
CA ILE A 71 -1.92 8.45 3.15
C ILE A 71 -1.41 9.33 4.28
N PHE A 72 -1.03 8.73 5.41
CA PHE A 72 -0.61 9.50 6.58
C PHE A 72 0.81 10.07 6.46
N LYS A 73 1.63 9.59 5.51
CA LYS A 73 3.04 10.01 5.36
C LYS A 73 3.79 10.05 6.70
N LEU A 74 3.47 9.12 7.60
CA LEU A 74 4.05 9.07 8.95
C LEU A 74 5.47 8.51 8.96
N ILE A 75 6.04 8.17 7.80
CA ILE A 75 7.40 7.62 7.62
C ILE A 75 8.08 8.21 6.39
#